data_AF-A0A6M4H4Z0-F1
#
_entry.id   AF-A0A6M4H4Z0-F1
#
_cell.length_a   1.000
_cell.length_b   1.000
_cell.length_c   1.000
_cell.angle_alpha   90.00
_cell.angle_beta   90.00
_cell.angle_gamma   90.00
#
_symmetry.space_group_name_H-M   'P 1'
#
loop_
_entity.id
_entity.type
_entity.pdbx_description
1 polymer ?
#
loop_
_entity_poly.entity_id
_entity_poly.type
_entity_poly.pdbx_seq_one_letter_code
_entity_poly.pdbx_strand_id
1 'polypeptide(L)'
;MKIVFLIVVGFLALIGLAVLVGLFWLKLKVGRGMRERSAQWDADQEVMEEAEWIGKTGLGEDDERELPRYLRRELGETLADPEALKASDLVYLGACDEKDGPTHYWYMPFGKDEVYAYIIADGANQCTGWGGGRVPSDPAMREQARKLREARAA
;
A
#
# COMPACT_ATOMS: atom_id res chain seq x y z
N MET A 1 58.93 -22.87 4.53
CA MET A 1 57.59 -23.13 5.13
C MET A 1 57.01 -21.93 5.88
N LYS A 2 57.73 -21.28 6.81
CA LYS A 2 57.21 -20.12 7.59
C LYS A 2 56.76 -18.91 6.75
N ILE A 3 57.49 -18.59 5.67
CA ILE A 3 57.18 -17.44 4.79
C ILE A 3 55.87 -17.66 4.02
N VAL A 4 55.67 -18.86 3.46
CA VAL A 4 54.44 -19.21 2.73
C VAL A 4 53.22 -19.17 3.66
N PHE A 5 53.37 -19.63 4.90
CA PHE A 5 52.31 -19.56 5.90
C PHE A 5 51.89 -18.12 6.22
N LEU A 6 52.85 -17.20 6.40
CA LEU A 6 52.55 -15.78 6.66
C LEU A 6 51.85 -15.10 5.46
N ILE A 7 52.23 -15.45 4.24
CA ILE A 7 51.58 -14.94 3.02
C ILE A 7 50.13 -15.40 2.94
N VAL A 8 49.85 -16.68 3.20
CA VAL A 8 48.49 -17.24 3.18
C VAL A 8 47.61 -16.59 4.25
N VAL A 9 48.12 -16.43 5.48
CA VAL A 9 47.39 -15.77 6.57
C VAL A 9 47.11 -14.30 6.24
N GLY A 10 48.09 -13.57 5.70
CA GLY A 10 47.90 -12.18 5.28
C GLY A 10 46.85 -12.03 4.17
N PHE A 11 46.83 -12.96 3.21
CA PHE A 11 45.85 -12.95 2.12
C PHE A 11 44.43 -13.24 2.62
N LEU A 12 44.27 -14.20 3.53
CA LEU A 12 42.98 -14.49 4.16
C LEU A 12 42.48 -13.32 5.02
N ALA A 13 43.38 -12.64 5.74
CA ALA A 13 43.02 -11.44 6.51
C ALA A 13 42.55 -10.29 5.60
N LEU A 14 43.20 -10.10 4.45
CA LEU A 14 42.79 -9.09 3.46
C LEU A 14 41.43 -9.41 2.84
N ILE A 15 41.17 -10.69 2.52
CA ILE A 15 39.84 -11.11 2.03
C ILE A 15 38.77 -10.85 3.10
N GLY A 16 39.04 -11.24 4.36
CA GLY A 16 38.13 -10.98 5.46
C GLY A 16 37.83 -9.49 5.65
N LEU A 17 38.85 -8.64 5.57
CA LEU A 17 38.69 -7.19 5.66
C LEU A 17 37.86 -6.63 4.49
N ALA A 18 38.13 -7.09 3.26
CA ALA A 18 37.37 -6.67 2.08
C ALA A 18 35.88 -7.05 2.18
N VAL A 19 35.57 -8.24 2.71
CA VAL A 19 34.19 -8.67 2.96
C VAL A 19 33.51 -7.78 4.01
N LEU A 20 34.19 -7.47 5.12
CA LEU A 20 33.65 -6.59 6.16
C LEU A 20 33.37 -5.18 5.64
N VAL A 21 34.29 -4.62 4.85
CA VAL A 21 34.11 -3.32 4.20
C VAL A 21 32.92 -3.37 3.24
N GLY A 22 32.81 -4.40 2.41
CA GLY A 22 31.67 -4.59 1.50
C GLY A 22 30.33 -4.66 2.23
N LEU A 23 30.25 -5.42 3.32
CA LEU A 23 29.04 -5.52 4.16
C LEU A 23 28.69 -4.18 4.83
N PHE A 24 29.69 -3.42 5.26
CA PHE A 24 29.48 -2.09 5.84
C PHE A 24 28.89 -1.11 4.83
N TRP A 25 29.45 -1.04 3.61
CA TRP A 25 28.92 -0.23 2.53
C TRP A 25 27.51 -0.65 2.12
N LEU A 26 27.24 -1.96 2.06
CA LEU A 26 25.91 -2.47 1.79
C LEU A 26 24.90 -2.03 2.86
N LYS A 27 25.24 -2.16 4.15
CA LYS A 27 24.39 -1.70 5.25
C LYS A 27 24.11 -0.20 5.19
N LEU A 28 25.12 0.61 4.88
CA LEU A 28 24.93 2.07 4.72
C LEU A 28 24.00 2.40 3.56
N LYS A 29 24.18 1.76 2.40
CA LYS A 29 23.34 1.98 1.22
C LYS A 29 21.88 1.56 1.47
N VAL A 30 21.67 0.38 2.04
CA VAL A 30 20.34 -0.13 2.39
C VAL A 30 19.69 0.76 3.46
N GLY A 31 20.46 1.14 4.48
CA GLY A 31 19.99 2.01 5.56
C GLY A 31 19.59 3.41 5.09
N ARG A 32 20.23 3.95 4.05
CA ARG A 32 19.84 5.23 3.45
C ARG A 32 18.54 5.13 2.67
N GLY A 33 18.41 4.13 1.79
CA GLY A 33 17.19 3.92 1.00
C GLY A 33 15.96 3.61 1.86
N MET A 34 16.12 2.90 2.98
CA MET A 34 15.05 2.66 3.94
C MET A 34 14.60 3.93 4.67
N ARG A 35 15.52 4.83 5.02
CA ARG A 35 15.19 6.11 5.69
C ARG A 35 14.44 7.06 4.77
N GLU A 36 14.87 7.16 3.51
CA GLU A 36 14.22 8.01 2.52
C GLU A 36 12.78 7.54 2.27
N ARG A 37 12.55 6.23 2.13
CA ARG A 37 11.19 5.67 2.06
C ARG A 37 10.39 5.88 3.34
N SER A 38 10.97 5.64 4.51
CA SER A 38 10.27 5.84 5.79
C SER A 38 9.82 7.29 5.95
N ALA A 39 10.68 8.25 5.62
CA ALA A 39 10.35 9.67 5.72
C ALA A 39 9.22 10.08 4.75
N GLN A 40 9.16 9.48 3.56
CA GLN A 40 8.05 9.69 2.63
C GLN A 40 6.73 9.15 3.19
N TRP A 41 6.77 7.98 3.82
CA TRP A 41 5.58 7.37 4.42
C TRP A 41 5.09 8.15 5.65
N ASP A 42 6.02 8.67 6.45
CA ASP A 42 5.70 9.55 7.58
C ASP A 42 5.04 10.84 7.08
N ALA A 43 5.56 11.43 5.99
CA ALA A 43 4.97 12.62 5.37
C ALA A 43 3.56 12.34 4.80
N ASP A 44 3.35 11.19 4.17
CA ASP A 44 2.05 10.80 3.62
C ASP A 44 0.96 10.65 4.71
N GLN A 45 1.34 10.29 5.94
CA GLN A 45 0.42 10.19 7.07
C GLN A 45 -0.08 11.55 7.56
N GLU A 46 0.70 12.62 7.35
CA GLU A 46 0.32 13.98 7.71
C GLU A 46 -0.59 14.64 6.67
N VAL A 47 -0.68 14.08 5.45
CA VAL A 47 -1.54 14.62 4.40
C VAL A 47 -3.00 14.31 4.71
N MET A 48 -3.79 15.39 4.80
CA MET A 48 -5.25 15.34 4.89
C MET A 48 -5.83 15.33 3.48
N GLU A 49 -5.98 14.15 2.89
CA GLU A 49 -6.57 14.00 1.56
C GLU A 49 -8.06 14.34 1.56
N GLU A 50 -8.57 14.88 0.46
CA GLU A 50 -9.98 15.18 0.29
C GLU A 50 -10.60 14.28 -0.78
N ALA A 51 -11.80 13.78 -0.50
CA ALA A 51 -12.62 13.07 -1.46
C ALA A 51 -14.10 13.31 -1.15
N GLU A 52 -14.97 13.20 -2.16
CA GLU A 52 -16.39 13.50 -2.02
C GLU A 52 -17.08 12.67 -0.93
N TRP A 53 -16.61 11.44 -0.72
CA TRP A 53 -17.18 10.46 0.19
C TRP A 53 -16.66 10.56 1.63
N ILE A 54 -15.57 11.30 1.89
CA ILE A 54 -15.07 11.50 3.25
C ILE A 54 -16.10 12.28 4.08
N GLY A 55 -16.36 11.80 5.29
CA GLY A 55 -17.37 12.25 6.23
C GLY A 55 -18.80 11.80 5.88
N LYS A 56 -18.99 10.97 4.85
CA LYS A 56 -20.32 10.66 4.29
C LYS A 56 -20.63 9.17 4.16
N THR A 57 -19.69 8.27 4.39
CA THR A 57 -19.95 6.83 4.21
C THR A 57 -20.69 6.20 5.38
N GLY A 58 -20.69 6.86 6.55
CA GLY A 58 -21.18 6.33 7.82
C GLY A 58 -20.06 5.73 8.70
N LEU A 59 -18.84 5.62 8.18
CA LEU A 59 -17.64 5.31 8.95
C LEU A 59 -17.05 6.57 9.60
N GLY A 60 -16.11 6.38 10.53
CA GLY A 60 -15.30 7.49 11.03
C GLY A 60 -14.38 8.03 9.94
N GLU A 61 -14.15 9.35 9.91
CA GLU A 61 -13.24 9.97 8.93
C GLU A 61 -11.83 9.38 8.97
N ASP A 62 -11.36 8.97 10.16
CA ASP A 62 -10.06 8.35 10.33
C ASP A 62 -9.98 7.01 9.57
N ASP A 63 -11.05 6.20 9.63
CA ASP A 63 -11.15 4.90 8.94
C ASP A 63 -11.26 5.09 7.42
N GLU A 64 -12.05 6.08 7.01
CA GLU A 64 -12.20 6.50 5.62
C GLU A 64 -10.85 6.96 5.02
N ARG A 65 -10.08 7.74 5.78
CA ARG A 65 -8.75 8.23 5.37
C ARG A 65 -7.68 7.15 5.44
N GLU A 66 -7.87 6.11 6.26
CA GLU A 66 -6.95 4.97 6.31
C GLU A 66 -7.07 4.08 5.07
N LEU A 67 -8.23 4.01 4.40
CA LEU A 67 -8.40 3.23 3.17
C LEU A 67 -7.39 3.58 2.06
N PRO A 68 -7.28 4.83 1.57
CA PRO A 68 -6.32 5.17 0.53
C PRO A 68 -4.87 5.01 1.00
N ARG A 69 -4.59 5.24 2.29
CA ARG A 69 -3.26 4.98 2.88
C ARG A 69 -2.90 3.50 2.85
N TYR A 70 -3.83 2.64 3.23
CA TYR A 70 -3.68 1.20 3.17
C TYR A 70 -3.45 0.72 1.74
N LEU A 71 -4.23 1.21 0.77
CA LEU A 71 -4.07 0.83 -0.64
C LEU A 71 -2.70 1.25 -1.18
N ARG A 72 -2.24 2.48 -0.93
CA ARG A 72 -0.89 2.91 -1.33
C ARG A 72 0.19 2.03 -0.71
N ARG A 73 0.04 1.66 0.57
CA ARG A 73 0.96 0.74 1.25
C ARG A 73 1.04 -0.63 0.57
N GLU A 74 -0.11 -1.17 0.17
CA GLU A 74 -0.19 -2.45 -0.55
C GLU A 74 0.38 -2.37 -1.96
N LEU A 75 0.22 -1.23 -2.64
CA LEU A 75 0.77 -0.98 -3.98
C LEU A 75 2.26 -0.58 -3.96
N GLY A 76 2.82 -0.26 -2.80
CA GLY A 76 4.17 0.26 -2.67
C GLY A 76 4.32 1.70 -3.20
N GLU A 77 3.22 2.44 -3.25
CA GLU A 77 3.12 3.82 -3.73
C GLU A 77 3.28 4.83 -2.57
N THR A 78 3.62 6.07 -2.92
CA THR A 78 3.70 7.20 -1.98
C THR A 78 3.13 8.45 -2.64
N LEU A 79 2.59 9.41 -1.90
CA LEU A 79 2.06 10.66 -2.47
C LEU A 79 3.14 11.56 -3.09
N ALA A 80 4.42 11.26 -2.87
CA ALA A 80 5.52 11.85 -3.61
C ALA A 80 5.50 11.50 -5.11
N ASP A 81 4.83 10.41 -5.50
CA ASP A 81 4.57 10.04 -6.89
C ASP A 81 3.26 10.69 -7.35
N PRO A 82 3.27 11.55 -8.39
CA PRO A 82 2.07 12.18 -8.92
C PRO A 82 1.00 11.20 -9.41
N GLU A 83 1.40 10.00 -9.82
CA GLU A 83 0.54 8.92 -10.33
C GLU A 83 0.04 7.99 -9.23
N ALA A 84 0.51 8.15 -7.98
CA ALA A 84 0.02 7.35 -6.87
C ALA A 84 -1.48 7.56 -6.62
N LEU A 85 -2.12 6.48 -6.15
CA LEU A 85 -3.53 6.46 -5.81
C LEU A 85 -3.88 7.51 -4.75
N LYS A 86 -4.79 8.41 -5.09
CA LYS A 86 -5.34 9.43 -4.17
C LYS A 86 -6.71 9.00 -3.67
N ALA A 87 -7.12 9.51 -2.52
CA ALA A 87 -8.47 9.31 -1.99
C ALA A 87 -9.56 9.68 -3.02
N SER A 88 -9.34 10.75 -3.78
CA SER A 88 -10.26 11.24 -4.83
C SER A 88 -10.42 10.29 -6.01
N ASP A 89 -9.47 9.37 -6.22
CA ASP A 89 -9.53 8.42 -7.32
C ASP A 89 -10.50 7.26 -7.03
N LEU A 90 -10.75 7.02 -5.74
CA LEU A 90 -11.70 6.02 -5.25
C LEU A 90 -13.13 6.56 -5.33
N VAL A 91 -14.05 5.69 -5.75
CA VAL A 91 -15.48 6.02 -5.79
C VAL A 91 -16.23 5.13 -4.81
N TYR A 92 -16.86 5.74 -3.81
CA TYR A 92 -17.69 5.02 -2.86
C TYR A 92 -18.95 4.47 -3.56
N LEU A 93 -19.22 3.18 -3.38
CA LEU A 93 -20.36 2.47 -3.99
C LEU A 93 -21.51 2.30 -2.99
N GLY A 94 -21.21 2.29 -1.70
CA GLY A 94 -22.19 2.05 -0.63
C GLY A 94 -21.74 0.96 0.34
N ALA A 95 -22.67 0.55 1.20
CA ALA A 95 -22.47 -0.51 2.18
C ALA A 95 -23.56 -1.58 2.06
N CYS A 96 -23.19 -2.83 2.26
CA CYS A 96 -24.12 -3.95 2.30
C CYS A 96 -23.72 -4.96 3.38
N ASP A 97 -24.71 -5.67 3.92
CA ASP A 97 -24.47 -6.74 4.88
C ASP A 97 -23.89 -7.95 4.16
N GLU A 98 -22.61 -8.25 4.44
CA GLU A 98 -21.93 -9.45 3.97
C GLU A 98 -21.88 -10.50 5.07
N LYS A 99 -21.40 -11.70 4.74
CA LYS A 99 -21.24 -12.81 5.71
C LYS A 99 -20.36 -12.45 6.91
N ASP A 100 -19.40 -11.54 6.71
CA ASP A 100 -18.43 -11.13 7.71
C ASP A 100 -18.84 -9.84 8.44
N GLY A 101 -20.03 -9.30 8.14
CA GLY A 101 -20.57 -8.07 8.72
C GLY A 101 -20.82 -6.96 7.70
N PRO A 102 -21.28 -5.79 8.17
CA PRO A 102 -21.50 -4.60 7.35
C PRO A 102 -20.23 -4.23 6.61
N THR A 103 -20.25 -4.27 5.27
CA THR A 103 -19.08 -4.02 4.44
C THR A 103 -19.32 -2.82 3.54
N HIS A 104 -18.45 -1.84 3.66
CA HIS A 104 -18.39 -0.66 2.80
C HIS A 104 -17.49 -0.94 1.61
N TYR A 105 -17.91 -0.51 0.41
CA TYR A 105 -17.20 -0.78 -0.84
C TYR A 105 -16.86 0.49 -1.60
N TRP A 106 -15.66 0.49 -2.17
CA TRP A 106 -15.17 1.49 -3.10
C TRP A 106 -14.76 0.81 -4.41
N TYR A 107 -15.12 1.44 -5.53
CA TYR A 107 -14.53 1.11 -6.81
C TYR A 107 -13.11 1.69 -6.86
N MET A 108 -12.15 0.81 -7.14
CA MET A 108 -10.75 1.14 -7.28
C MET A 108 -10.38 1.07 -8.77
N PRO A 109 -10.01 2.19 -9.39
CA PRO A 109 -9.67 2.22 -10.81
C PRO A 109 -8.23 1.73 -11.04
N PHE A 110 -7.96 0.46 -10.72
CA PHE A 110 -6.64 -0.13 -10.86
C PHE A 110 -6.56 -1.03 -12.08
N GLY A 111 -5.77 -0.59 -13.07
CA GLY A 111 -5.56 -1.36 -14.30
C GLY A 111 -6.83 -1.49 -15.16
N LYS A 112 -6.99 -2.66 -15.79
CA LYS A 112 -8.14 -2.97 -16.68
C LYS A 112 -9.25 -3.76 -15.99
N ASP A 113 -8.97 -4.23 -14.78
CA ASP A 113 -9.83 -5.13 -14.05
C ASP A 113 -10.80 -4.35 -13.16
N GLU A 114 -11.93 -4.97 -12.87
CA GLU A 114 -12.89 -4.43 -11.91
C GLU A 114 -12.45 -4.80 -10.51
N VAL A 115 -11.77 -3.87 -9.85
CA VAL A 115 -11.19 -4.06 -8.52
C VAL A 115 -11.97 -3.24 -7.50
N TYR A 116 -12.24 -3.87 -6.35
CA TYR A 116 -12.94 -3.26 -5.24
C TYR A 116 -12.04 -3.18 -4.03
N ALA A 117 -12.07 -2.05 -3.34
CA ALA A 117 -11.56 -1.91 -1.99
C ALA A 117 -12.72 -1.93 -1.00
N TYR A 118 -12.47 -2.42 0.21
CA TYR A 118 -13.53 -2.61 1.19
C TYR A 118 -13.07 -2.41 2.63
N ILE A 119 -14.02 -2.01 3.48
CA ILE A 119 -13.89 -1.97 4.94
C ILE A 119 -15.04 -2.78 5.53
N ILE A 120 -14.71 -3.77 6.35
CA ILE A 120 -15.68 -4.55 7.12
C ILE A 120 -15.77 -3.92 8.51
N ALA A 121 -16.94 -3.40 8.87
CA ALA A 121 -17.22 -2.76 10.14
C ALA A 121 -17.94 -3.73 11.09
N ASP A 122 -17.20 -4.68 11.66
CA ASP A 122 -17.73 -5.67 12.62
C ASP A 122 -17.65 -5.15 14.07
N GLY A 123 -18.23 -3.96 14.31
CA GLY A 123 -18.47 -3.35 15.63
C GLY A 123 -17.25 -3.04 16.52
N ALA A 124 -16.44 -4.04 16.83
CA ALA A 124 -15.22 -3.98 17.63
C ALA A 124 -13.93 -4.02 16.78
N ASN A 125 -13.99 -4.58 15.57
CA ASN A 125 -12.84 -4.66 14.66
C ASN A 125 -13.20 -4.12 13.28
N GLN A 126 -12.24 -3.42 12.68
CA GLN A 126 -12.32 -3.01 11.29
C GLN A 126 -11.26 -3.75 10.49
N CYS A 127 -11.69 -4.35 9.37
CA CYS A 127 -10.81 -5.04 8.45
C CYS A 127 -10.86 -4.34 7.09
N THR A 128 -9.72 -3.78 6.68
CA THR A 128 -9.54 -3.15 5.38
C THR A 128 -8.89 -4.13 4.41
N GLY A 129 -9.36 -4.16 3.17
CA GLY A 129 -8.80 -5.02 2.14
C GLY A 129 -9.16 -4.58 0.73
N TRP A 130 -8.59 -5.25 -0.27
CA TRP A 130 -8.89 -4.99 -1.66
C TRP A 130 -8.69 -6.23 -2.53
N GLY A 131 -9.41 -6.30 -3.65
CA GLY A 131 -9.27 -7.36 -4.63
C GLY A 131 -9.65 -8.76 -4.10
N GLY A 132 -8.88 -9.78 -4.51
CA GLY A 132 -9.07 -11.16 -4.04
C GLY A 132 -10.34 -11.85 -4.53
N GLY A 133 -10.97 -11.34 -5.59
CA GLY A 133 -12.25 -11.85 -6.09
C GLY A 133 -13.45 -11.52 -5.19
N ARG A 134 -13.27 -10.70 -4.15
CA ARG A 134 -14.38 -10.17 -3.38
C ARG A 134 -15.10 -9.13 -4.22
N VAL A 135 -16.41 -9.31 -4.35
CA VAL A 135 -17.31 -8.42 -5.10
C VAL A 135 -18.51 -8.08 -4.22
N PRO A 136 -19.07 -6.87 -4.33
CA PRO A 136 -20.28 -6.53 -3.60
C PRO A 136 -21.41 -7.51 -3.93
N SER A 137 -22.08 -8.03 -2.90
CA SER A 137 -23.27 -8.86 -3.09
C SER A 137 -24.41 -8.08 -3.77
N ASP A 138 -24.53 -6.78 -3.47
CA ASP A 138 -25.50 -5.89 -4.09
C ASP A 138 -25.26 -5.72 -5.61
N PRO A 139 -26.21 -6.14 -6.47
CA PRO A 139 -26.12 -5.94 -7.92
C PRO A 139 -26.05 -4.47 -8.34
N ALA A 140 -26.63 -3.54 -7.59
CA ALA A 140 -26.63 -2.11 -7.93
C ALA A 140 -25.22 -1.52 -7.86
N MET A 141 -24.44 -1.91 -6.84
CA MET A 141 -23.05 -1.48 -6.68
C MET A 141 -22.17 -2.00 -7.83
N ARG A 142 -22.36 -3.26 -8.24
CA ARG A 142 -21.64 -3.85 -9.37
C ARG A 142 -22.01 -3.17 -10.70
N GLU A 143 -23.28 -2.83 -10.89
CA GLU A 143 -23.71 -2.09 -12.07
C GLU A 143 -23.09 -0.69 -12.12
N GLN A 144 -23.01 0.00 -10.98
CA GLN A 144 -22.36 1.31 -10.88
C GLN A 144 -20.86 1.21 -11.18
N ALA A 145 -20.16 0.24 -10.60
CA ALA A 145 -18.74 0.00 -10.86
C ALA A 145 -18.48 -0.31 -12.35
N ARG A 146 -19.33 -1.13 -12.99
CA ARG A 146 -19.26 -1.38 -14.44
C ARG A 146 -19.40 -0.09 -15.26
N LYS A 147 -20.38 0.76 -14.94
CA LYS A 147 -20.57 2.05 -15.62
C LYS A 147 -19.38 2.98 -15.44
N LEU A 148 -18.79 3.02 -14.24
CA LEU A 148 -17.58 3.81 -13.97
C LEU A 148 -16.39 3.33 -14.79
N ARG A 149 -16.23 2.01 -14.91
CA ARG A 149 -15.18 1.40 -15.74
C ARG A 149 -15.35 1.76 -17.22
N GLU A 150 -16.57 1.63 -17.74
CA GLU A 150 -16.89 1.96 -19.13
C GLU A 150 -16.69 3.45 -19.42
N ALA A 151 -17.11 4.33 -18.52
CA ALA A 151 -16.93 5.77 -18.65
C ALA A 151 -15.45 6.19 -18.66
N ARG A 152 -14.56 5.44 -17.99
CA ARG A 152 -13.11 5.68 -18.02
C ARG A 152 -12.40 5.08 -19.24
N ALA A 153 -13.02 4.11 -19.92
CA ALA A 153 -12.46 3.46 -21.10
C ALA A 153 -12.83 4.15 -22.42
N ALA A 154 -13.82 5.06 -22.40
CA ALA A 154 -14.30 5.85 -23.52
C ALA A 154 -13.51 7.15 -23.70
#